data_AF-A0AA95L2B0-F1
#
_entry.id   AF-A0AA95L2B0-F1
#
_cell.length_a   1.000
_cell.length_b   1.000
_cell.length_c   1.000
_cell.angle_alpha   90.00
_cell.angle_beta   90.00
_cell.angle_gamma   90.00
#
_symmetry.space_group_name_H-M   'P 1'
#
loop_
_entity.id
_entity.type
_entity.pdbx_description
1 polymer ?
#
loop_
_entity_poly.entity_id
_entity_poly.type
_entity_poly.pdbx_seq_one_letter_code
_entity_poly.pdbx_strand_id
1 'polypeptide(L)'
;MEGIFESLLSFTSEYSNIEVVHELTSLPENIIPFARDPFGGLICFDYRPSNDVPVIVFFDEELENNNITFICESFSELINRLLIIE
;
A
#
# COMPACT_ATOMS: atom_id res chain seq x y z
N MET A 1 3.89 10.92 10.12
CA MET A 1 3.74 11.18 8.67
C MET A 1 2.25 11.37 8.43
N GLU A 2 1.82 12.55 8.02
CA GLU A 2 0.44 12.73 7.56
C GLU A 2 0.32 11.97 6.23
N GLY A 3 -0.49 10.91 6.22
CA GLY A 3 -0.62 10.03 5.06
C GLY A 3 -1.47 10.69 3.99
N ILE A 4 -0.83 11.30 2.99
CA ILE A 4 -1.51 11.86 1.82
C ILE A 4 -1.53 10.77 0.75
N PHE A 5 -2.72 10.41 0.30
CA PHE A 5 -2.87 9.59 -0.90
C PHE A 5 -2.83 10.47 -2.14
N GLU A 6 -2.15 9.99 -3.18
CA GLU A 6 -2.36 10.51 -4.52
C GLU A 6 -3.52 9.77 -5.17
N SER A 7 -3.48 8.44 -5.19
CA SER A 7 -4.47 7.63 -5.91
C SER A 7 -4.59 6.21 -5.37
N LEU A 8 -5.77 5.62 -5.60
CA LEU A 8 -5.98 4.18 -5.46
C LEU A 8 -5.61 3.49 -6.77
N LEU A 9 -5.00 2.31 -6.67
CA LEU A 9 -4.72 1.45 -7.82
C LEU A 9 -5.98 0.69 -8.20
N SER A 10 -6.20 0.54 -9.49
CA SER A 10 -7.36 -0.14 -10.08
C SER A 10 -6.93 -1.49 -10.65
N PHE A 11 -7.85 -2.46 -10.71
CA PHE A 11 -7.62 -3.69 -11.48
C PHE A 11 -7.89 -3.52 -12.99
N THR A 12 -8.60 -2.45 -13.38
CA THR A 12 -9.13 -2.29 -14.74
C THR A 12 -8.56 -1.08 -15.47
N SER A 13 -7.80 -0.23 -14.77
CA SER A 13 -7.11 0.90 -15.41
C SER A 13 -5.93 0.40 -16.22
N GLU A 14 -5.69 0.98 -17.40
CA GLU A 14 -4.48 0.73 -18.18
C GLU A 14 -3.25 1.48 -17.63
N TYR A 15 -3.47 2.54 -16.84
CA TYR A 15 -2.40 3.45 -16.37
C TYR A 15 -2.08 3.30 -14.88
N SER A 16 -3.00 2.76 -14.10
CA SER A 16 -2.87 2.60 -12.65
C SER A 16 -3.35 1.21 -12.27
N ASN A 17 -2.74 0.20 -12.90
CA ASN A 17 -3.12 -1.19 -12.72
C ASN A 17 -2.34 -1.83 -11.56
N ILE A 18 -3.05 -2.52 -10.65
CA ILE A 18 -2.41 -3.27 -9.56
C ILE A 18 -1.43 -4.32 -10.10
N GLU A 19 -1.78 -5.05 -11.16
CA GLU A 19 -0.92 -6.07 -11.76
C GLU A 19 0.36 -5.46 -12.32
N VAL A 20 0.24 -4.37 -13.07
CA VAL A 20 1.40 -3.66 -13.65
C VAL A 20 2.31 -3.12 -12.56
N VAL A 21 1.75 -2.51 -11.51
CA VAL A 21 2.57 -1.99 -10.39
C VAL A 21 3.25 -3.13 -9.65
N HIS A 22 2.54 -4.23 -9.39
CA HIS A 22 3.10 -5.40 -8.71
C HIS A 22 4.18 -6.10 -9.55
N GLU A 23 4.06 -6.15 -10.88
CA GLU A 23 5.07 -6.75 -11.76
C GLU A 23 6.32 -5.88 -11.92
N LEU A 24 6.16 -4.55 -11.93
CA LEU A 24 7.27 -3.61 -12.12
C LEU A 24 8.03 -3.31 -10.82
N THR A 25 7.43 -3.57 -9.66
CA THR A 25 8.09 -3.37 -8.36
C THR A 25 8.60 -4.69 -7.81
N SER A 26 9.77 -4.65 -7.16
CA SER A 26 10.34 -5.84 -6.48
C SER A 26 9.69 -6.07 -5.12
N LEU A 27 8.36 -6.10 -5.07
CA LEU A 27 7.61 -6.38 -3.85
C LEU A 27 7.82 -7.84 -3.40
N PRO A 28 7.96 -8.09 -2.08
CA PRO A 28 7.93 -9.44 -1.56
C PRO A 28 6.63 -10.17 -1.88
N GLU A 29 6.70 -11.48 -2.00
CA GLU A 29 5.53 -12.33 -2.16
C GLU A 29 4.50 -12.08 -1.05
N ASN A 30 3.21 -12.10 -1.40
CA ASN A 30 2.07 -11.83 -0.52
C ASN A 30 1.97 -10.37 0.00
N ILE A 31 2.64 -9.43 -0.68
CA ILE A 31 2.43 -7.99 -0.48
C ILE A 31 1.79 -7.40 -1.73
N ILE A 32 0.55 -6.91 -1.59
CA ILE A 32 -0.26 -6.43 -2.72
C ILE A 32 -0.46 -4.92 -2.61
N PRO A 33 0.01 -4.10 -3.57
CA PRO A 33 -0.17 -2.66 -3.54
C PRO A 33 -1.62 -2.30 -3.88
N PHE A 34 -2.19 -1.32 -3.20
CA PHE A 34 -3.54 -0.84 -3.47
C PHE A 34 -3.66 0.69 -3.58
N ALA A 35 -2.62 1.43 -3.16
CA ALA A 35 -2.60 2.89 -3.28
C ALA A 35 -1.16 3.40 -3.44
N ARG A 36 -1.05 4.64 -3.92
CA ARG A 36 0.20 5.37 -4.04
C ARG A 36 0.12 6.71 -3.32
N ASP A 37 1.23 7.12 -2.72
CA ASP A 37 1.41 8.48 -2.24
C ASP A 37 1.95 9.42 -3.35
N PRO A 38 1.93 10.75 -3.15
CA PRO A 38 2.43 11.70 -4.16
C PRO A 38 3.92 11.60 -4.49
N PHE A 39 4.70 10.84 -3.71
CA PHE A 39 6.14 10.69 -3.85
C PHE A 39 6.53 9.36 -4.50
N GLY A 40 5.54 8.54 -4.88
CA GLY A 40 5.74 7.26 -5.54
C GLY A 40 5.79 6.06 -4.61
N GLY A 41 5.71 6.27 -3.30
CA GLY A 41 5.63 5.22 -2.29
C GLY A 41 4.31 4.46 -2.38
N LEU A 42 4.35 3.16 -2.08
CA LEU A 42 3.20 2.28 -2.20
C LEU A 42 2.60 2.00 -0.83
N ILE A 43 1.27 2.01 -0.74
CA ILE A 43 0.56 1.43 0.40
C ILE A 43 0.05 0.05 -0.02
N CYS A 44 0.35 -0.94 0.80
CA CYS A 44 0.14 -2.35 0.48
C CYS A 44 -0.62 -3.09 1.58
N PHE A 45 -1.34 -4.12 1.17
CA PHE A 45 -1.78 -5.21 2.04
C PHE A 45 -0.62 -6.19 2.22
N ASP A 46 -0.23 -6.45 3.47
CA ASP A 46 0.78 -7.46 3.81
C ASP A 46 0.10 -8.70 4.40
N TYR A 47 0.04 -9.77 3.60
CA TYR A 47 -0.56 -11.06 3.97
C TYR A 47 0.46 -12.05 4.54
N ARG A 48 1.76 -11.69 4.65
CA ARG A 48 2.79 -12.61 5.18
C ARG A 48 2.52 -13.07 6.62
N PRO A 49 1.96 -12.24 7.52
CA PRO A 49 1.58 -12.69 8.87
C PRO A 49 0.32 -13.57 8.88
N SER A 50 -0.59 -13.37 7.92
CA SER A 50 -1.90 -14.04 7.85
C SER A 50 -2.49 -13.93 6.44
N ASN A 51 -2.90 -15.07 5.87
CA ASN A 51 -3.49 -15.12 4.53
C ASN A 51 -4.90 -14.50 4.45
N ASP A 52 -5.61 -14.38 5.58
CA ASP A 52 -7.00 -13.91 5.60
C ASP A 52 -7.13 -12.47 6.15
N VAL A 53 -6.14 -12.02 6.94
CA VAL A 53 -6.20 -10.75 7.68
C VAL A 53 -4.91 -9.97 7.44
N PRO A 54 -4.83 -9.19 6.35
CA PRO A 54 -3.64 -8.41 6.05
C PRO A 54 -3.52 -7.20 6.97
N VAL A 55 -2.29 -6.87 7.34
CA VAL A 55 -1.98 -5.55 7.90
C VAL A 55 -1.71 -4.56 6.76
N ILE A 56 -1.76 -3.27 7.07
CA ILE A 56 -1.44 -2.20 6.11
C ILE A 56 -0.01 -1.73 6.34
N VAL A 57 0.78 -1.73 5.26
CA VAL A 57 2.17 -1.28 5.27
C VAL A 57 2.42 -0.23 4.20
N PHE A 58 3.46 0.57 4.41
CA PHE A 58 4.06 1.44 3.40
C PHE A 58 5.31 0.76 2.85
N PHE A 59 5.46 0.74 1.54
CA PHE A 59 6.64 0.27 0.82
C PHE A 59 7.34 1.43 0.12
N ASP A 60 8.60 1.63 0.48
CA ASP A 60 9.49 2.64 -0.10
C ASP A 60 10.56 1.94 -0.96
N GLU A 61 10.41 2.02 -2.28
CA GLU A 61 11.32 1.37 -3.24
C GLU A 61 12.75 1.93 -3.18
N GLU A 62 12.92 3.17 -2.71
CA GLU A 62 14.22 3.84 -2.63
C GLU A 62 15.06 3.34 -1.43
N LEU A 63 14.47 2.59 -0.50
CA LEU A 63 15.16 2.03 0.66
C LEU A 63 15.70 0.62 0.37
N GLU A 64 17.03 0.45 0.36
CA GLU A 64 17.66 -0.87 0.15
C GLU A 64 17.39 -1.86 1.30
N ASN A 65 17.15 -1.37 2.52
CA ASN A 65 16.88 -2.18 3.72
C ASN A 65 15.73 -1.57 4.53
N ASN A 66 14.86 -2.41 5.08
CA ASN A 66 13.67 -1.97 5.85
C ASN A 66 12.72 -1.07 5.05
N ASN A 67 12.54 -1.35 3.75
CA ASN A 67 11.60 -0.66 2.87
C ASN A 67 10.13 -0.82 3.26
N ILE A 68 9.80 -1.70 4.22
CA ILE A 68 8.43 -1.94 4.66
C ILE A 68 8.21 -1.37 6.05
N THR A 69 7.29 -0.43 6.16
CA THR A 69 6.89 0.22 7.41
C THR A 69 5.43 -0.08 7.73
N PHE A 70 5.14 -0.57 8.93
CA PHE A 70 3.77 -0.80 9.39
C PHE A 70 2.98 0.51 9.55
N ILE A 71 1.73 0.52 9.10
CA ILE A 71 0.80 1.65 9.25
C ILE A 71 -0.28 1.33 10.29
N CYS A 72 -1.06 0.27 10.06
CA CYS A 72 -2.21 -0.10 10.90
C CYS A 72 -2.66 -1.55 10.65
N GLU A 73 -3.53 -2.06 11.51
CA GLU A 73 -3.92 -3.48 11.53
C GLU A 73 -4.94 -3.84 10.46
N SER A 74 -5.65 -2.85 9.88
CA SER A 74 -6.69 -3.13 8.89
C SER A 74 -6.99 -1.95 7.97
N PHE A 75 -7.58 -2.26 6.81
CA PHE A 75 -8.05 -1.22 5.88
C PHE A 75 -9.11 -0.31 6.51
N SER A 76 -10.03 -0.86 7.31
CA SER A 76 -11.04 -0.05 7.99
C SER A 76 -10.39 0.94 8.97
N GLU A 77 -9.34 0.52 9.68
CA GLU A 77 -8.57 1.43 10.53
C GLU A 77 -7.88 2.53 9.72
N LEU A 78 -7.29 2.18 8.57
CA LEU A 78 -6.68 3.15 7.66
C LEU A 78 -7.71 4.21 7.22
N ILE A 79 -8.88 3.79 6.75
CA ILE A 79 -9.97 4.69 6.34
C ILE A 79 -10.42 5.60 7.49
N ASN A 80 -10.58 5.06 8.69
CA ASN A 80 -10.95 5.85 9.86
C ASN A 80 -9.89 6.91 10.23
N ARG A 81 -8.61 6.66 9.92
CA ARG A 81 -7.52 7.63 10.16
C ARG A 81 -7.48 8.75 9.11
N LEU A 82 -8.02 8.52 7.91
CA LEU A 82 -8.04 9.50 6.80
C LEU A 82 -9.29 10.36 6.81
N LEU A 83 -10.41 9.79 7.24
CA LEU A 83 -11.67 10.51 7.42
C LEU A 83 -11.59 11.34 8.71
N ILE A 84 -10.88 12.46 8.65
CA ILE A 84 -11.14 13.56 9.58
C ILE A 84 -12.51 14.13 9.17
N ILE A 85 -13.57 13.69 9.85
CA ILE A 85 -14.90 14.30 9.74
C ILE A 85 -14.86 15.55 10.63
N GLU A 86 -14.67 16.73 10.02
CA GLU A 86 -15.13 18.00 10.60
C GLU A 86 -16.53 18.33 10.08
#